data_AF-A2EVF8-F1
#
_entry.id   AF-A2EVF8-F1
#
_cell.length_a   1.000
_cell.length_b   1.000
_cell.length_c   1.000
_cell.angle_alpha   90.00
_cell.angle_beta   90.00
_cell.angle_gamma   90.00
#
_symmetry.space_group_name_H-M   'P 1'
#
loop_
_entity.id
_entity.type
_entity.pdbx_description
1 polymer ?
#
loop_
_entity_poly.entity_id
_entity_poly.type
_entity_poly.pdbx_seq_one_letter_code
_entity_poly.pdbx_strand_id
1 'polypeptide(L)'
;MTKDTRATAEDLEVSGFFWVPSFEIYGSVAGIYDLGPTGCAIERNFLQKWRDHFVLEDDMLEVRCSALTPRPVLDASGHTEKFNDLMLTDMTTKALYRADQYIAAYLKERAEKETDHDKKKQYEKDAEDVDGMTKEQMMALMAKYNIKSPEGNEFSEPAPFNLMFNTRVGPGARSIEAFLRPETAQGIFVNFTRLLNANRGSLPFAAAQVGAGYRNEISPRNGLVRCREFQMAEIEHFADPEQLNNFPKFETVKNLKVKLFPASIQELEDEEKRIPIEITLEDAIAQHVVSHKTLGYYIGRVYLFLCEIGIQPDTIRFRMHRKNEMAHYARECWDAEIYTKTLGWLECVGIADRQSWDLSRHAKYTTKKGDAESSPLYLSAPLDTPIHQTKVEGEKSAIGKIFRKDAKEIMDALATIPADQVEALRVKVAEAEKLFGAEKPAKKNIAKAIAALSAEDKKKFEELTNITVCGDKTVTYEMYNINDTVVTTRKFFPNALSSHRSVSAES
;
A
#
# COMPACT_ATOMS: atom_id res chain seq x y z
N MET A 1 44.99 18.79 -12.53
CA MET A 1 44.14 19.11 -11.38
C MET A 1 42.70 18.97 -11.82
N THR A 2 42.10 17.79 -11.62
CA THR A 2 40.67 17.57 -11.77
C THR A 2 39.98 18.38 -10.68
N LYS A 3 39.45 19.57 -11.02
CA LYS A 3 38.62 20.34 -10.09
C LYS A 3 37.49 19.42 -9.63
N ASP A 4 37.31 19.30 -8.31
CA ASP A 4 36.18 18.60 -7.72
C ASP A 4 34.89 19.23 -8.27
N THR A 5 34.26 18.52 -9.20
CA THR A 5 33.12 19.02 -9.96
C THR A 5 31.89 19.22 -9.09
N ARG A 6 31.79 18.50 -7.95
CA ARG A 6 30.67 18.62 -7.03
C ARG A 6 30.84 19.82 -6.13
N ALA A 7 31.99 19.94 -5.46
CA ALA A 7 32.24 21.10 -4.60
C ALA A 7 32.11 22.41 -5.40
N THR A 8 32.62 22.44 -6.64
CA THR A 8 32.47 23.60 -7.54
C THR A 8 30.99 23.89 -7.87
N ALA A 9 30.17 22.86 -8.09
CA ALA A 9 28.75 23.04 -8.37
C ALA A 9 27.98 23.50 -7.14
N GLU A 10 28.20 22.89 -5.98
CA GLU A 10 27.58 23.27 -4.70
C GLU A 10 27.96 24.71 -4.32
N ASP A 11 29.24 25.11 -4.49
CA ASP A 11 29.67 26.49 -4.28
C ASP A 11 28.94 27.49 -5.19
N LEU A 12 28.71 27.14 -6.46
CA LEU A 12 27.95 27.97 -7.40
C LEU A 12 26.47 28.03 -7.05
N GLU A 13 25.87 26.92 -6.62
CA GLU A 13 24.48 26.85 -6.18
C GLU A 13 24.26 27.71 -4.93
N VAL A 14 25.15 27.59 -3.93
CA VAL A 14 25.05 28.37 -2.68
C VAL A 14 25.35 29.85 -2.92
N SER A 15 26.44 30.18 -3.62
CA SER A 15 26.79 31.59 -3.92
C SER A 15 25.78 32.28 -4.84
N GLY A 16 25.14 31.53 -5.73
CA GLY A 16 24.05 31.99 -6.59
C GLY A 16 22.68 32.02 -5.91
N PHE A 17 22.60 31.65 -4.63
CA PHE A 17 21.36 31.50 -3.86
C PHE A 17 20.33 30.64 -4.60
N PHE A 18 20.77 29.48 -5.08
CA PHE A 18 19.88 28.44 -5.60
C PHE A 18 19.20 27.72 -4.44
N TRP A 19 19.99 27.25 -3.47
CA TRP A 19 19.55 26.80 -2.14
C TRP A 19 20.61 27.17 -1.10
N VAL A 20 20.19 27.34 0.16
CA VAL A 20 21.09 27.58 1.31
C VAL A 20 20.56 26.85 2.55
N PRO A 21 21.41 26.53 3.55
CA PRO A 21 20.94 26.07 4.85
C PRO A 21 19.97 27.08 5.49
N SER A 22 18.81 26.61 5.94
CA SER A 22 17.83 27.50 6.59
C SER A 22 18.38 28.04 7.90
N PHE A 23 18.03 29.31 8.18
CA PHE A 23 18.46 30.03 9.40
C PHE A 23 19.99 30.21 9.51
N GLU A 24 20.69 30.41 8.38
CA GLU A 24 22.15 30.51 8.33
C GLU A 24 22.75 31.51 9.34
N ILE A 25 22.17 32.71 9.46
CA ILE A 25 22.61 33.75 10.40
C ILE A 25 22.45 33.36 11.89
N TYR A 26 21.69 32.31 12.18
CA TYR A 26 21.50 31.73 13.52
C TYR A 26 22.31 30.43 13.73
N GLY A 27 23.19 30.07 12.79
CA GLY A 27 24.02 28.87 12.87
C GLY A 27 23.47 27.65 12.10
N SER A 28 22.36 27.82 11.36
CA SER A 28 21.68 26.79 10.58
C SER A 28 21.11 25.61 11.38
N VAL A 29 20.27 24.81 10.73
CA VAL A 29 19.84 23.50 11.22
C VAL A 29 20.05 22.46 10.13
N ALA A 30 20.80 21.39 10.43
CA ALA A 30 21.08 20.33 9.47
C ALA A 30 19.79 19.70 8.91
N GLY A 31 19.74 19.53 7.59
CA GLY A 31 18.63 18.92 6.86
C GLY A 31 17.45 19.84 6.58
N ILE A 32 17.55 21.16 6.82
CA ILE A 32 16.51 22.13 6.49
C ILE A 32 17.14 23.20 5.60
N TYR A 33 16.52 23.48 4.45
CA TYR A 33 17.09 24.35 3.42
C TYR A 33 16.06 25.33 2.87
N ASP A 34 16.51 26.54 2.57
CA ASP A 34 15.73 27.58 1.91
C ASP A 34 16.09 27.61 0.42
N LEU A 35 15.08 27.60 -0.45
CA LEU A 35 15.28 27.83 -1.89
C LEU A 35 15.31 29.34 -2.17
N GLY A 36 16.33 29.80 -2.88
CA GLY A 36 16.37 31.19 -3.35
C GLY A 36 15.61 31.37 -4.68
N PRO A 37 15.71 32.55 -5.33
CA PRO A 37 14.84 32.90 -6.45
C PRO A 37 14.87 31.91 -7.63
N THR A 38 16.06 31.43 -8.00
CA THR A 38 16.26 30.44 -9.07
C THR A 38 15.82 29.04 -8.64
N GLY A 39 16.09 28.64 -7.39
CA GLY A 39 15.60 27.40 -6.80
C GLY A 39 14.08 27.30 -6.84
N CYS A 40 13.39 28.35 -6.35
CA CYS A 40 11.93 28.46 -6.41
C CYS A 40 11.38 28.40 -7.84
N ALA A 41 12.08 29.01 -8.81
CA ALA A 41 11.66 28.96 -10.22
C ALA A 41 11.80 27.54 -10.80
N ILE A 42 12.87 26.82 -10.49
CA ILE A 42 13.06 25.44 -10.92
C ILE A 42 12.04 24.52 -10.27
N GLU A 43 11.83 24.62 -8.95
CA GLU A 43 10.83 23.80 -8.23
C GLU A 43 9.43 24.00 -8.84
N ARG A 44 9.02 25.26 -9.06
CA ARG A 44 7.73 25.55 -9.70
C ARG A 44 7.61 24.92 -11.08
N ASN A 45 8.64 25.06 -11.93
CA ASN A 45 8.62 24.51 -13.29
C ASN A 45 8.63 22.98 -13.28
N PHE A 46 9.39 22.37 -12.38
CA PHE A 46 9.41 20.92 -12.18
C PHE A 46 8.02 20.40 -11.78
N LEU A 47 7.39 21.03 -10.78
CA LEU A 47 6.06 20.62 -10.32
C LEU A 47 4.98 20.87 -11.38
N GLN A 48 5.11 21.92 -12.20
CA GLN A 48 4.19 22.12 -13.32
C GLN A 48 4.34 21.04 -14.38
N LYS A 49 5.57 20.70 -14.78
CA LYS A 49 5.84 19.59 -15.70
C LYS A 49 5.32 18.26 -15.16
N TRP A 50 5.49 18.02 -13.86
CA TRP A 50 4.95 16.82 -13.23
C TRP A 50 3.41 16.76 -13.30
N ARG A 51 2.72 17.89 -13.09
CA ARG A 51 1.26 17.98 -13.27
C ARG A 51 0.85 17.73 -14.71
N ASP A 52 1.52 18.37 -15.66
CA ASP A 52 1.21 18.19 -17.08
C ASP A 52 1.43 16.73 -17.49
N HIS A 53 2.53 16.13 -17.02
CA HIS A 53 2.90 14.75 -17.33
C HIS A 53 1.96 13.74 -16.68
N PHE A 54 1.69 13.81 -15.38
CA PHE A 54 0.90 12.78 -14.69
C PHE A 54 -0.54 13.21 -14.49
N VAL A 55 -0.77 14.33 -13.81
CA VAL A 55 -2.10 14.73 -13.34
C VAL A 55 -3.05 15.01 -14.50
N LEU A 56 -2.63 15.82 -15.47
CA LEU A 56 -3.46 16.19 -16.61
C LEU A 56 -3.62 15.04 -17.60
N GLU A 57 -2.52 14.37 -17.95
CA GLU A 57 -2.55 13.28 -18.94
C GLU A 57 -3.40 12.09 -18.48
N ASP A 58 -3.44 11.78 -17.18
CA ASP A 58 -4.23 10.67 -16.61
C ASP A 58 -5.51 11.11 -15.90
N ASP A 59 -5.97 12.36 -16.12
CA ASP A 59 -7.20 12.91 -15.53
C ASP A 59 -7.28 12.69 -14.00
N MET A 60 -6.14 12.83 -13.31
CA MET A 60 -6.04 12.51 -11.89
C MET A 60 -6.73 13.57 -11.03
N LEU A 61 -7.31 13.12 -9.91
CA LEU A 61 -7.91 14.00 -8.92
C LEU A 61 -6.83 14.58 -8.00
N GLU A 62 -6.27 15.75 -8.37
CA GLU A 62 -5.32 16.45 -7.49
C GLU A 62 -6.03 17.03 -6.26
N VAL A 63 -5.51 16.72 -5.07
CA VAL A 63 -6.01 17.21 -3.78
C VAL A 63 -4.89 17.80 -2.93
N ARG A 64 -5.28 18.65 -1.96
CA ARG A 64 -4.37 19.22 -0.98
C ARG A 64 -4.86 18.92 0.43
N CYS A 65 -4.21 17.99 1.10
CA CYS A 65 -4.49 17.65 2.50
C CYS A 65 -3.59 18.42 3.49
N SER A 66 -3.96 18.44 4.77
CA SER A 66 -3.16 19.05 5.84
C SER A 66 -1.83 18.32 6.05
N ALA A 67 -0.81 19.04 6.52
CA ALA A 67 0.42 18.44 7.02
C ALA A 67 0.27 17.91 8.45
N LEU A 68 -0.49 18.64 9.29
CA LEU A 68 -0.84 18.20 10.64
C LEU A 68 -1.75 16.99 10.56
N THR A 69 -1.32 15.91 11.22
CA THR A 69 -1.97 14.59 11.18
C THR A 69 -2.19 14.08 12.60
N PRO A 70 -3.44 13.89 13.05
CA PRO A 70 -3.73 13.32 14.36
C PRO A 70 -3.18 11.89 14.51
N ARG A 71 -2.67 11.56 15.70
CA ARG A 71 -2.09 10.25 16.00
C ARG A 71 -2.93 9.03 15.53
N PRO A 72 -4.27 8.98 15.72
CA PRO A 72 -5.06 7.82 15.32
C PRO A 72 -4.96 7.45 13.83
N VAL A 73 -4.71 8.44 12.95
CA VAL A 73 -4.52 8.19 11.50
C VAL A 73 -3.20 7.46 11.26
N LEU A 74 -2.14 7.86 11.98
CA LEU A 74 -0.81 7.25 11.87
C LEU A 74 -0.74 5.90 12.58
N ASP A 75 -1.49 5.72 13.67
CA ASP A 75 -1.70 4.39 14.29
C ASP A 75 -2.41 3.45 13.29
N ALA A 76 -3.46 3.91 12.63
CA ALA A 76 -4.18 3.12 11.63
C ALA A 76 -3.26 2.69 10.50
N SER A 77 -2.49 3.62 9.92
CA SER A 77 -1.52 3.28 8.85
C SER A 77 -0.32 2.41 9.31
N GLY A 78 -0.04 2.35 10.62
CA GLY A 78 1.08 1.61 11.20
C GLY A 78 2.38 2.41 11.32
N HIS A 79 2.36 3.70 11.01
CA HIS A 79 3.54 4.57 11.10
C HIS A 79 4.06 4.69 12.53
N THR A 80 3.19 4.81 13.54
CA THR A 80 3.63 4.95 14.95
C THR A 80 4.32 3.70 15.50
N GLU A 81 4.07 2.53 14.92
CA GLU A 81 4.74 1.28 15.28
C GLU A 81 6.08 1.10 14.52
N LYS A 82 6.16 1.55 13.27
CA LYS A 82 7.24 1.21 12.33
C LYS A 82 8.19 2.35 11.97
N PHE A 83 7.85 3.62 12.19
CA PHE A 83 8.72 4.78 11.92
C PHE A 83 9.75 5.00 13.04
N ASN A 84 10.47 3.96 13.40
CA ASN A 84 11.57 4.04 14.34
C ASN A 84 12.84 3.54 13.67
N ASP A 85 13.81 4.43 13.47
CA ASP A 85 15.17 4.00 13.13
C ASP A 85 15.93 3.64 14.42
N LEU A 86 16.91 2.75 14.30
CA LEU A 86 17.84 2.49 15.39
C LEU A 86 18.94 3.56 15.41
N MET A 87 19.15 4.15 16.58
CA MET A 87 20.10 5.23 16.80
C MET A 87 21.22 4.78 17.74
N LEU A 88 22.46 5.12 17.38
CA LEU A 88 23.64 5.01 18.22
C LEU A 88 23.99 6.38 18.81
N THR A 89 24.32 6.42 20.09
CA THR A 89 24.83 7.62 20.76
C THR A 89 26.28 7.40 21.14
N ASP A 90 27.19 8.27 20.71
CA ASP A 90 28.56 8.28 21.22
C ASP A 90 28.51 8.61 22.73
N MET A 91 29.04 7.71 23.55
CA MET A 91 28.91 7.80 25.00
C MET A 91 29.69 8.98 25.60
N THR A 92 30.68 9.51 24.87
CA THR A 92 31.51 10.66 25.28
C THR A 92 30.99 11.96 24.67
N THR A 93 30.91 12.04 23.34
CA THR A 93 30.56 13.29 22.64
C THR A 93 29.06 13.56 22.60
N LYS A 94 28.24 12.54 22.88
CA LYS A 94 26.77 12.55 22.74
C LYS A 94 26.30 12.78 21.30
N ALA A 95 27.19 12.66 20.31
CA ALA A 95 26.83 12.70 18.91
C ALA A 95 25.92 11.51 18.57
N LEU A 96 24.91 11.76 17.74
CA LEU A 96 23.90 10.79 17.34
C LEU A 96 24.15 10.32 15.91
N TYR A 97 24.03 9.01 15.71
CA TYR A 97 24.23 8.38 14.42
C TYR A 97 23.07 7.42 14.16
N ARG A 98 22.62 7.35 12.91
CA ARG A 98 21.71 6.31 12.47
C ARG A 98 22.51 5.01 12.35
N ALA A 99 22.08 3.96 13.05
CA ALA A 99 22.88 2.76 13.27
C ALA A 99 23.22 2.05 11.95
N ASP A 100 22.22 1.83 11.11
CA ASP A 100 22.36 1.18 9.80
C ASP A 100 23.38 1.87 8.89
N GLN A 101 23.22 3.18 8.67
CA GLN A 101 24.06 3.98 7.81
C GLN A 101 25.48 4.09 8.34
N TYR A 102 25.63 4.26 9.64
CA TYR A 102 26.95 4.37 10.24
C TYR A 102 27.73 3.07 10.10
N ILE A 103 27.10 1.93 10.43
CA ILE A 103 27.72 0.61 10.30
C ILE A 103 28.06 0.32 8.84
N ALA A 104 27.14 0.55 7.90
CA ALA A 104 27.38 0.33 6.48
C ALA A 104 28.52 1.19 5.93
N ALA A 105 28.56 2.49 6.28
CA ALA A 105 29.63 3.38 5.88
C ALA A 105 30.99 2.97 6.46
N TYR A 106 31.02 2.59 7.75
CA TYR A 106 32.22 2.11 8.42
C TYR A 106 32.78 0.85 7.76
N LEU A 107 31.91 -0.10 7.39
CA LEU A 107 32.31 -1.33 6.71
C LEU A 107 32.81 -1.08 5.28
N LYS A 108 32.17 -0.18 4.52
CA LYS A 108 32.65 0.23 3.19
C LYS A 108 34.03 0.88 3.25
N GLU A 109 34.24 1.81 4.18
CA GLU A 109 35.56 2.45 4.37
C GLU A 109 36.62 1.41 4.76
N ARG A 110 36.25 0.41 5.56
CA ARG A 110 37.15 -0.69 5.95
C ARG A 110 37.46 -1.60 4.77
N ALA A 111 36.49 -1.88 3.91
CA ALA A 111 36.68 -2.66 2.68
C ALA A 111 37.63 -1.97 1.71
N GLU A 112 37.56 -0.64 1.58
CA GLU A 112 38.47 0.15 0.73
C GLU A 112 39.94 0.06 1.19
N LYS A 113 40.16 -0.07 2.50
CA LYS A 113 41.50 -0.17 3.11
C LYS A 113 42.01 -1.60 3.25
N GLU A 114 41.17 -2.60 3.00
CA GLU A 114 41.50 -4.01 3.15
C GLU A 114 42.21 -4.54 1.90
N THR A 115 43.30 -5.29 2.13
CA THR A 115 44.12 -5.89 1.07
C THR A 115 43.77 -7.34 0.81
N ASP A 116 43.17 -8.02 1.79
CA ASP A 116 42.68 -9.39 1.69
C ASP A 116 41.34 -9.42 0.95
N HIS A 117 41.31 -10.11 -0.20
CA HIS A 117 40.16 -10.15 -1.08
C HIS A 117 38.92 -10.79 -0.42
N ASP A 118 39.10 -11.83 0.39
CA ASP A 118 37.99 -12.54 1.02
C ASP A 118 37.39 -11.70 2.16
N LYS A 119 38.24 -11.01 2.94
CA LYS A 119 37.77 -10.08 3.97
C LYS A 119 37.09 -8.85 3.37
N LYS A 120 37.64 -8.32 2.27
CA LYS A 120 37.06 -7.19 1.56
C LYS A 120 35.64 -7.52 1.09
N LYS A 121 35.45 -8.67 0.43
CA LYS A 121 34.11 -9.15 0.03
C LYS A 121 33.18 -9.33 1.22
N GLN A 122 33.68 -9.84 2.34
CA GLN A 122 32.87 -9.98 3.55
C GLN A 122 32.42 -8.63 4.11
N TYR A 123 33.27 -7.61 4.10
CA TYR A 123 32.91 -6.25 4.53
C TYR A 123 31.87 -5.62 3.60
N GLU A 124 32.04 -5.74 2.28
CA GLU A 124 31.09 -5.22 1.29
C GLU A 124 29.72 -5.88 1.43
N LYS A 125 29.68 -7.22 1.57
CA LYS A 125 28.46 -7.97 1.82
C LYS A 125 27.79 -7.56 3.13
N ASP A 126 28.55 -7.55 4.24
CA ASP A 126 28.02 -7.17 5.55
C ASP A 126 27.51 -5.71 5.54
N ALA A 127 28.06 -4.83 4.70
CA ALA A 127 27.61 -3.44 4.53
C ALA A 127 26.29 -3.32 3.74
N GLU A 128 26.05 -4.19 2.76
CA GLU A 128 24.77 -4.27 2.03
C GLU A 128 23.66 -4.85 2.91
N ASP A 129 23.99 -5.84 3.72
CA ASP A 129 23.03 -6.57 4.55
C ASP A 129 22.61 -5.81 5.82
N VAL A 130 23.22 -4.65 6.13
CA VAL A 130 22.87 -3.87 7.33
C VAL A 130 21.42 -3.38 7.29
N ASP A 131 20.93 -3.07 6.08
CA ASP A 131 19.55 -2.63 5.89
C ASP A 131 18.58 -3.80 6.17
N GLY A 132 17.70 -3.61 7.16
CA GLY A 132 16.81 -4.66 7.67
C GLY A 132 17.33 -5.52 8.83
N MET A 133 18.53 -5.26 9.38
CA MET A 133 19.01 -5.94 10.58
C MET A 133 18.22 -5.56 11.85
N THR A 134 18.03 -6.52 12.77
CA THR A 134 17.50 -6.23 14.12
C THR A 134 18.54 -5.56 15.01
N LYS A 135 18.10 -5.00 16.14
CA LYS A 135 18.99 -4.44 17.18
C LYS A 135 20.09 -5.45 17.58
N GLU A 136 19.71 -6.70 17.80
CA GLU A 136 20.62 -7.76 18.26
C GLU A 136 21.64 -8.11 17.18
N GLN A 137 21.21 -8.16 15.91
CA GLN A 137 22.09 -8.40 14.77
C GLN A 137 23.09 -7.25 14.58
N MET A 138 22.63 -6.00 14.67
CA MET A 138 23.52 -4.82 14.62
C MET A 138 24.52 -4.83 15.77
N MET A 139 24.10 -5.15 17.00
CA MET A 139 25.01 -5.27 18.14
C MET A 139 26.06 -6.36 17.94
N ALA A 140 25.66 -7.53 17.42
CA ALA A 140 26.59 -8.61 17.10
C ALA A 140 27.61 -8.19 16.02
N LEU A 141 27.15 -7.45 15.01
CA LEU A 141 28.00 -6.95 13.93
C LEU A 141 28.99 -5.89 14.43
N MET A 142 28.52 -4.95 15.26
CA MET A 142 29.38 -3.95 15.92
C MET A 142 30.44 -4.59 16.78
N ALA A 143 30.09 -5.64 17.54
CA ALA A 143 31.04 -6.39 18.35
C ALA A 143 32.05 -7.18 17.49
N LYS A 144 31.59 -7.84 16.43
CA LYS A 144 32.43 -8.60 15.47
C LYS A 144 33.55 -7.73 14.89
N TYR A 145 33.24 -6.48 14.55
CA TYR A 145 34.19 -5.57 13.89
C TYR A 145 34.77 -4.49 14.79
N ASN A 146 34.43 -4.48 16.08
CA ASN A 146 34.83 -3.46 17.04
C ASN A 146 34.55 -2.04 16.53
N ILE A 147 33.31 -1.83 16.07
CA ILE A 147 32.87 -0.55 15.48
C ILE A 147 32.78 0.51 16.58
N LYS A 148 33.49 1.62 16.39
CA LYS A 148 33.56 2.76 17.30
C LYS A 148 33.15 4.05 16.62
N SER A 149 32.92 5.10 17.40
CA SER A 149 32.63 6.43 16.85
C SER A 149 33.81 6.99 16.05
N PRO A 150 33.63 8.06 15.25
CA PRO A 150 34.74 8.68 14.52
C PRO A 150 35.89 9.10 15.42
N GLU A 151 35.58 9.44 16.68
CA GLU A 151 36.56 9.82 17.70
C GLU A 151 37.09 8.63 18.52
N GLY A 152 36.76 7.40 18.13
CA GLY A 152 37.20 6.18 18.79
C GLY A 152 36.49 5.86 20.10
N ASN A 153 35.34 6.49 20.39
CA ASN A 153 34.56 6.22 21.60
C ASN A 153 33.61 5.04 21.42
N GLU A 154 33.17 4.49 22.56
CA GLU A 154 32.11 3.47 22.60
C GLU A 154 30.74 4.08 22.30
N PHE A 155 29.90 3.31 21.61
CA PHE A 155 28.50 3.65 21.36
C PHE A 155 27.58 3.09 22.44
N SER A 156 26.42 3.73 22.62
CA SER A 156 25.28 3.14 23.31
C SER A 156 24.76 1.91 22.55
N GLU A 157 23.93 1.11 23.21
CA GLU A 157 23.09 0.15 22.48
C GLU A 157 22.21 0.89 21.46
N PRO A 158 21.90 0.28 20.29
CA PRO A 158 20.95 0.83 19.35
C PRO A 158 19.58 1.00 20.02
N ALA A 159 19.03 2.21 19.97
CA ALA A 159 17.73 2.54 20.56
C ALA A 159 16.76 3.07 19.49
N PRO A 160 15.46 2.74 19.56
CA PRO A 160 14.49 3.24 18.60
C PRO A 160 14.31 4.76 18.75
N PHE A 161 14.34 5.45 17.62
CA PHE A 161 14.11 6.89 17.52
C PHE A 161 12.98 7.18 16.53
N ASN A 162 11.95 7.88 16.99
CA ASN A 162 10.79 8.21 16.17
C ASN A 162 11.16 9.27 15.12
N LEU A 163 11.02 8.90 13.86
CA LEU A 163 11.32 9.76 12.70
C LEU A 163 10.20 10.73 12.37
N MET A 164 9.09 10.76 13.11
CA MET A 164 8.01 11.71 12.89
C MET A 164 8.14 12.90 13.83
N PHE A 165 8.03 14.12 13.29
CA PHE A 165 7.94 15.32 14.13
C PHE A 165 6.61 15.33 14.88
N ASN A 166 6.68 15.29 16.20
CA ASN A 166 5.52 15.29 17.08
C ASN A 166 5.10 16.73 17.47
N THR A 167 3.80 16.91 17.64
CA THR A 167 3.20 18.18 18.08
C THR A 167 1.86 17.92 18.77
N ARG A 168 1.19 18.99 19.21
CA ARG A 168 -0.15 18.91 19.79
C ARG A 168 -1.07 19.95 19.16
N VAL A 169 -2.27 19.54 18.78
CA VAL A 169 -3.31 20.41 18.22
C VAL A 169 -4.19 20.93 19.35
N GLY A 170 -4.25 22.26 19.48
CA GLY A 170 -5.01 22.96 20.51
C GLY A 170 -4.24 23.12 21.83
N PRO A 171 -4.71 24.00 22.74
CA PRO A 171 -4.01 24.32 23.98
C PRO A 171 -4.39 23.42 25.16
N GLY A 172 -3.47 23.30 26.13
CA GLY A 172 -3.71 22.73 27.45
C GLY A 172 -3.99 21.22 27.46
N ALA A 173 -4.62 20.74 28.52
CA ALA A 173 -4.86 19.31 28.76
C ALA A 173 -5.78 18.63 27.73
N ARG A 174 -6.56 19.41 26.95
CA ARG A 174 -7.44 18.91 25.88
C ARG A 174 -6.76 18.85 24.51
N SER A 175 -5.47 19.18 24.45
CA SER A 175 -4.70 19.14 23.22
C SER A 175 -4.60 17.72 22.67
N ILE A 176 -4.80 17.59 21.37
CA ILE A 176 -4.80 16.32 20.64
C ILE A 176 -3.37 16.04 20.17
N GLU A 177 -2.86 14.84 20.46
CA GLU A 177 -1.56 14.42 19.95
C GLU A 177 -1.58 14.31 18.42
N ALA A 178 -0.62 14.94 17.77
CA ALA A 178 -0.52 15.00 16.32
C ALA A 178 0.95 14.97 15.89
N PHE A 179 1.15 14.79 14.60
CA PHE A 179 2.46 14.78 13.96
C PHE A 179 2.43 15.61 12.69
N LEU A 180 3.59 16.04 12.22
CA LEU A 180 3.74 16.42 10.82
C LEU A 180 3.81 15.14 9.99
N ARG A 181 3.10 15.11 8.85
CA ARG A 181 2.99 13.93 8.01
C ARG A 181 4.37 13.50 7.44
N PRO A 182 4.71 12.19 7.47
CA PRO A 182 5.94 11.68 6.86
C PRO A 182 5.82 11.38 5.36
N GLU A 183 4.58 11.26 4.86
CA GLU A 183 4.18 11.04 3.47
C GLU A 183 2.89 11.84 3.17
N THR A 184 2.55 12.05 1.90
CA THR A 184 1.30 12.73 1.49
C THR A 184 0.13 11.78 1.26
N ALA A 185 0.40 10.50 0.99
CA ALA A 185 -0.55 9.42 0.68
C ALA A 185 -1.71 9.29 1.68
N GLN A 186 -1.44 9.40 2.98
CA GLN A 186 -2.47 9.25 4.03
C GLN A 186 -3.64 10.21 3.85
N GLY A 187 -3.39 11.43 3.37
CA GLY A 187 -4.43 12.41 3.08
C GLY A 187 -5.38 11.96 1.96
N ILE A 188 -4.84 11.27 0.96
CA ILE A 188 -5.61 10.68 -0.15
C ILE A 188 -6.45 9.52 0.37
N PHE A 189 -5.86 8.58 1.12
CA PHE A 189 -6.56 7.41 1.64
C PHE A 189 -7.77 7.77 2.52
N VAL A 190 -7.63 8.72 3.46
CA VAL A 190 -8.74 9.12 4.33
C VAL A 190 -9.86 9.87 3.57
N ASN A 191 -9.57 10.38 2.37
CA ASN A 191 -10.55 11.03 1.49
C ASN A 191 -11.05 10.12 0.36
N PHE A 192 -10.69 8.83 0.36
CA PHE A 192 -11.00 7.89 -0.71
C PHE A 192 -12.49 7.90 -1.13
N THR A 193 -13.43 7.86 -0.18
CA THR A 193 -14.87 7.88 -0.50
C THR A 193 -15.28 9.15 -1.26
N ARG A 194 -14.70 10.30 -0.92
CA ARG A 194 -14.99 11.58 -1.61
C ARG A 194 -14.38 11.59 -3.00
N LEU A 195 -13.18 11.07 -3.15
CA LEU A 195 -12.48 10.95 -4.43
C LEU A 195 -13.20 9.99 -5.37
N LEU A 196 -13.59 8.81 -4.88
CA LEU A 196 -14.39 7.84 -5.61
C LEU A 196 -15.72 8.46 -6.08
N ASN A 197 -16.40 9.22 -5.20
CA ASN A 197 -17.62 9.91 -5.58
C ASN A 197 -17.39 11.01 -6.63
N ALA A 198 -16.27 11.74 -6.55
CA ALA A 198 -15.87 12.69 -7.59
C ALA A 198 -15.62 11.98 -8.93
N ASN A 199 -15.09 10.75 -8.89
CA ASN A 199 -14.99 9.85 -10.03
C ASN A 199 -16.27 9.02 -10.31
N ARG A 200 -17.44 9.47 -9.82
CA ARG A 200 -18.75 8.86 -10.08
C ARG A 200 -18.84 7.37 -9.71
N GLY A 201 -18.10 6.94 -8.69
CA GLY A 201 -18.17 5.58 -8.15
C GLY A 201 -17.43 4.52 -8.97
N SER A 202 -16.66 4.91 -9.99
CA SER A 202 -16.02 3.97 -10.93
C SER A 202 -14.53 3.78 -10.63
N LEU A 203 -14.04 2.57 -10.86
CA LEU A 203 -12.62 2.21 -10.89
C LEU A 203 -12.21 1.86 -12.33
N PRO A 204 -10.94 2.04 -12.72
CA PRO A 204 -9.88 2.65 -11.92
C PRO A 204 -9.99 4.18 -11.86
N PHE A 205 -9.34 4.79 -10.87
CA PHE A 205 -9.08 6.23 -10.83
C PHE A 205 -7.80 6.51 -10.05
N ALA A 206 -7.17 7.65 -10.33
CA ALA A 206 -5.99 8.10 -9.60
C ALA A 206 -6.26 9.42 -8.89
N ALA A 207 -5.65 9.59 -7.72
CA ALA A 207 -5.60 10.86 -7.01
C ALA A 207 -4.13 11.24 -6.80
N ALA A 208 -3.85 12.53 -6.85
CA ALA A 208 -2.50 13.06 -6.74
C ALA A 208 -2.42 14.09 -5.62
N GLN A 209 -1.26 14.21 -4.98
CA GLN A 209 -1.01 15.28 -4.02
C GLN A 209 0.43 15.76 -4.11
N VAL A 210 0.57 17.08 -4.17
CA VAL A 210 1.86 17.77 -4.08
C VAL A 210 1.91 18.53 -2.76
N GLY A 211 2.98 18.33 -1.98
CA GLY A 211 3.23 19.12 -0.79
C GLY A 211 4.33 18.57 0.10
N ALA A 212 4.64 19.31 1.17
CA ALA A 212 5.74 18.99 2.06
C ALA A 212 5.52 17.67 2.83
N GLY A 213 6.58 16.90 2.97
CA GLY A 213 6.75 15.78 3.88
C GLY A 213 7.81 16.08 4.93
N TYR A 214 7.67 15.47 6.10
CA TYR A 214 8.52 15.74 7.25
C TYR A 214 9.06 14.45 7.84
N ARG A 215 10.39 14.30 7.86
CA ARG A 215 11.07 13.15 8.45
C ARG A 215 12.15 13.67 9.39
N ASN A 216 12.05 13.39 10.68
CA ASN A 216 13.02 13.77 11.70
C ASN A 216 14.28 12.90 11.60
N GLU A 217 14.98 13.00 10.47
CA GLU A 217 16.18 12.23 10.15
C GLU A 217 17.27 12.50 11.20
N ILE A 218 17.92 11.41 11.66
CA ILE A 218 18.86 11.43 12.79
C ILE A 218 20.12 12.23 12.42
N SER A 219 20.68 11.98 11.24
CA SER A 219 21.88 12.65 10.74
C SER A 219 21.71 13.01 9.26
N PRO A 220 21.03 14.13 8.94
CA PRO A 220 20.89 14.60 7.55
C PRO A 220 22.27 14.88 6.95
N ARG A 221 22.53 14.34 5.75
CA ARG A 221 23.80 14.50 5.00
C ARG A 221 23.53 14.64 3.51
N ASN A 222 24.52 15.11 2.75
CA ASN A 222 24.47 15.24 1.29
C ASN A 222 23.47 16.28 0.76
N GLY A 223 23.35 17.44 1.41
CA GLY A 223 22.54 18.55 0.91
C GLY A 223 21.06 18.18 0.79
N LEU A 224 20.48 18.42 -0.38
CA LEU A 224 19.06 18.19 -0.69
C LEU A 224 18.65 16.71 -0.76
N VAL A 225 19.60 15.76 -0.76
CA VAL A 225 19.30 14.31 -0.89
C VAL A 225 18.66 13.75 0.38
N ARG A 226 19.06 14.21 1.57
CA ARG A 226 18.43 13.82 2.83
C ARG A 226 18.08 15.06 3.65
N CYS A 227 16.80 15.41 3.58
CA CYS A 227 16.23 16.55 4.29
C CYS A 227 15.25 16.10 5.38
N ARG A 228 14.99 17.00 6.32
CA ARG A 228 13.94 16.85 7.34
C ARG A 228 12.59 17.37 6.91
N GLU A 229 12.60 18.31 5.98
CA GLU A 229 11.44 18.86 5.29
C GLU A 229 11.76 18.88 3.80
N PHE A 230 10.87 18.33 2.98
CA PHE A 230 11.06 18.28 1.53
C PHE A 230 9.72 18.17 0.82
N GLN A 231 9.66 18.67 -0.41
CA GLN A 231 8.48 18.61 -1.23
C GLN A 231 8.34 17.22 -1.86
N MET A 232 7.14 16.64 -1.79
CA MET A 232 6.81 15.37 -2.43
C MET A 232 5.66 15.57 -3.42
N ALA A 233 5.62 14.70 -4.44
CA ALA A 233 4.52 14.58 -5.38
C ALA A 233 4.17 13.09 -5.48
N GLU A 234 3.06 12.69 -4.86
CA GLU A 234 2.63 11.30 -4.79
C GLU A 234 1.31 11.09 -5.55
N ILE A 235 1.16 9.90 -6.11
CA ILE A 235 -0.01 9.45 -6.85
C ILE A 235 -0.48 8.15 -6.24
N GLU A 236 -1.75 8.08 -5.89
CA GLU A 236 -2.42 6.84 -5.49
C GLU A 236 -3.37 6.42 -6.60
N HIS A 237 -3.01 5.34 -7.30
CA HIS A 237 -3.83 4.74 -8.35
C HIS A 237 -4.69 3.61 -7.77
N PHE A 238 -6.00 3.81 -7.70
CA PHE A 238 -6.96 2.83 -7.21
C PHE A 238 -7.54 2.05 -8.39
N ALA A 239 -7.41 0.72 -8.37
CA ALA A 239 -7.93 -0.17 -9.40
C ALA A 239 -8.57 -1.42 -8.80
N ASP A 240 -9.44 -2.08 -9.58
CA ASP A 240 -9.90 -3.42 -9.22
C ASP A 240 -8.73 -4.41 -9.38
N PRO A 241 -8.41 -5.22 -8.35
CA PRO A 241 -7.32 -6.17 -8.43
C PRO A 241 -7.46 -7.22 -9.54
N GLU A 242 -8.68 -7.48 -10.04
CA GLU A 242 -8.92 -8.40 -11.17
C GLU A 242 -8.72 -7.73 -12.54
N GLN A 243 -8.62 -6.40 -12.58
CA GLN A 243 -8.51 -5.62 -13.81
C GLN A 243 -7.14 -4.92 -13.98
N LEU A 244 -6.12 -5.30 -13.18
CA LEU A 244 -4.76 -4.71 -13.22
C LEU A 244 -4.02 -4.89 -14.56
N ASN A 245 -4.46 -5.82 -15.39
CA ASN A 245 -3.95 -6.01 -16.76
C ASN A 245 -4.85 -5.37 -17.82
N ASN A 246 -6.04 -4.89 -17.46
CA ASN A 246 -6.93 -4.16 -18.36
C ASN A 246 -6.60 -2.65 -18.29
N PHE A 247 -5.43 -2.30 -18.83
CA PHE A 247 -4.91 -0.93 -18.78
C PHE A 247 -4.55 -0.44 -20.20
N PRO A 248 -5.51 0.09 -20.98
CA PRO A 248 -5.30 0.44 -22.39
C PRO A 248 -4.14 1.41 -22.65
N LYS A 249 -3.88 2.34 -21.72
CA LYS A 249 -2.76 3.30 -21.85
C LYS A 249 -1.39 2.63 -21.77
N PHE A 250 -1.27 1.37 -21.33
CA PHE A 250 0.00 0.65 -21.39
C PHE A 250 0.56 0.56 -22.81
N GLU A 251 -0.31 0.55 -23.83
CA GLU A 251 0.10 0.52 -25.23
C GLU A 251 0.99 1.71 -25.64
N THR A 252 0.90 2.85 -24.94
CA THR A 252 1.72 4.04 -25.24
C THR A 252 3.18 3.89 -24.78
N VAL A 253 3.44 2.98 -23.83
CA VAL A 253 4.77 2.79 -23.24
C VAL A 253 5.33 1.39 -23.45
N LYS A 254 4.56 0.43 -23.96
CA LYS A 254 4.95 -0.98 -24.05
C LYS A 254 6.31 -1.24 -24.74
N ASN A 255 6.65 -0.42 -25.74
CA ASN A 255 7.87 -0.54 -26.52
C ASN A 255 9.08 0.19 -25.89
N LEU A 256 8.89 0.91 -24.78
CA LEU A 256 9.99 1.58 -24.09
C LEU A 256 10.93 0.54 -23.52
N LYS A 257 12.22 0.68 -23.86
CA LYS A 257 13.31 -0.08 -23.26
C LYS A 257 13.77 0.62 -22.00
N VAL A 258 13.74 -0.08 -20.87
CA VAL A 258 14.15 0.43 -19.57
C VAL A 258 15.13 -0.54 -18.91
N LYS A 259 16.01 -0.01 -18.05
CA LYS A 259 16.95 -0.80 -17.26
C LYS A 259 16.26 -1.25 -15.98
N LEU A 260 15.90 -2.52 -15.87
CA LEU A 260 15.30 -3.12 -14.68
C LEU A 260 16.37 -3.90 -13.90
N PHE A 261 16.37 -3.78 -12.58
CA PHE A 261 17.25 -4.53 -11.69
C PHE A 261 16.41 -5.36 -10.70
N PRO A 262 15.89 -6.52 -11.13
CA PRO A 262 15.04 -7.39 -10.31
C PRO A 262 15.78 -7.92 -9.09
N ALA A 263 15.04 -8.24 -8.02
CA ALA A 263 15.62 -8.80 -6.80
C ALA A 263 16.41 -10.11 -7.06
N SER A 264 15.92 -10.95 -7.97
CA SER A 264 16.61 -12.20 -8.35
C SER A 264 18.00 -11.98 -8.97
N ILE A 265 18.22 -10.86 -9.66
CA ILE A 265 19.53 -10.49 -10.22
C ILE A 265 20.41 -9.87 -9.14
N GLN A 266 19.83 -9.06 -8.25
CA GLN A 266 20.56 -8.46 -7.12
C GLN A 266 21.14 -9.51 -6.17
N GLU A 267 20.46 -10.65 -6.02
CA GLU A 267 20.82 -11.74 -5.10
C GLU A 267 21.79 -12.77 -5.71
N LEU A 268 22.27 -12.57 -6.96
CA LEU A 268 23.23 -13.47 -7.58
C LEU A 268 24.56 -13.50 -6.79
N GLU A 269 25.15 -14.69 -6.65
CA GLU A 269 26.46 -14.88 -6.00
C GLU A 269 27.59 -14.20 -6.78
N ASP A 270 27.49 -14.20 -8.11
CA ASP A 270 28.46 -13.58 -9.00
C ASP A 270 28.15 -12.09 -9.19
N GLU A 271 28.88 -11.24 -8.46
CA GLU A 271 28.71 -9.78 -8.47
C GLU A 271 28.89 -9.16 -9.86
N GLU A 272 29.75 -9.71 -10.71
CA GLU A 272 29.96 -9.21 -12.07
C GLU A 272 28.71 -9.40 -12.94
N LYS A 273 27.82 -10.31 -12.54
CA LYS A 273 26.53 -10.55 -13.22
C LYS A 273 25.37 -9.75 -12.64
N ARG A 274 25.58 -8.95 -11.58
CA ARG A 274 24.55 -8.09 -10.97
C ARG A 274 24.32 -6.82 -11.79
N ILE A 275 24.02 -7.01 -13.07
CA ILE A 275 23.83 -5.94 -14.05
C ILE A 275 22.33 -5.81 -14.32
N PRO A 276 21.75 -4.59 -14.28
CA PRO A 276 20.37 -4.38 -14.71
C PRO A 276 20.13 -4.88 -16.13
N ILE A 277 19.00 -5.56 -16.34
CA ILE A 277 18.57 -6.01 -17.67
C ILE A 277 17.91 -4.85 -18.42
N GLU A 278 18.26 -4.69 -19.69
CA GLU A 278 17.57 -3.75 -20.59
C GLU A 278 16.51 -4.52 -21.39
N ILE A 279 15.25 -4.20 -21.14
CA ILE A 279 14.10 -4.96 -21.65
C ILE A 279 12.96 -4.00 -22.01
N THR A 280 12.13 -4.37 -22.99
CA THR A 280 10.90 -3.61 -23.26
C THR A 280 9.89 -3.83 -22.14
N LEU A 281 9.02 -2.86 -21.88
CA LEU A 281 7.96 -3.04 -20.89
C LEU A 281 6.99 -4.18 -21.29
N GLU A 282 6.74 -4.39 -22.58
CA GLU A 282 5.95 -5.53 -23.07
C GLU A 282 6.59 -6.87 -22.70
N ASP A 283 7.88 -7.03 -22.98
CA ASP A 283 8.62 -8.25 -22.64
C ASP A 283 8.76 -8.43 -21.13
N ALA A 284 8.93 -7.36 -20.37
CA ALA A 284 9.00 -7.42 -18.90
C ALA A 284 7.71 -7.96 -18.27
N ILE A 285 6.55 -7.58 -18.83
CA ILE A 285 5.25 -8.14 -18.43
C ILE A 285 5.12 -9.59 -18.89
N ALA A 286 5.47 -9.90 -20.14
CA ALA A 286 5.37 -11.25 -20.69
C ALA A 286 6.26 -12.27 -19.96
N GLN A 287 7.42 -11.84 -19.47
CA GLN A 287 8.38 -12.65 -18.71
C GLN A 287 8.13 -12.62 -17.21
N HIS A 288 7.05 -11.97 -16.74
CA HIS A 288 6.73 -11.80 -15.33
C HIS A 288 7.85 -11.16 -14.49
N VAL A 289 8.68 -10.31 -15.12
CA VAL A 289 9.63 -9.46 -14.40
C VAL A 289 8.88 -8.35 -13.67
N VAL A 290 7.85 -7.79 -14.30
CA VAL A 290 6.92 -6.82 -13.70
C VAL A 290 5.52 -7.46 -13.63
N SER A 291 4.83 -7.35 -12.49
CA SER A 291 3.63 -8.19 -12.24
C SER A 291 2.45 -7.94 -13.18
N HIS A 292 2.18 -6.71 -13.59
CA HIS A 292 0.99 -6.37 -14.39
C HIS A 292 1.10 -5.03 -15.14
N LYS A 293 0.26 -4.86 -16.17
CA LYS A 293 0.32 -3.71 -17.09
C LYS A 293 0.17 -2.34 -16.39
N THR A 294 -0.65 -2.21 -15.35
CA THR A 294 -0.74 -0.93 -14.59
C THR A 294 0.61 -0.52 -13.99
N LEU A 295 1.38 -1.45 -13.40
CA LEU A 295 2.68 -1.15 -12.81
C LEU A 295 3.71 -0.82 -13.90
N GLY A 296 3.73 -1.63 -14.97
CA GLY A 296 4.57 -1.37 -16.15
C GLY A 296 4.28 0.00 -16.79
N TYR A 297 3.02 0.43 -16.81
CA TYR A 297 2.66 1.76 -17.29
C TYR A 297 3.32 2.87 -16.49
N TYR A 298 3.20 2.83 -15.15
CA TYR A 298 3.79 3.85 -14.29
C TYR A 298 5.32 3.83 -14.30
N ILE A 299 5.97 2.66 -14.41
CA ILE A 299 7.42 2.58 -14.67
C ILE A 299 7.78 3.34 -15.96
N GLY A 300 7.05 3.10 -17.05
CA GLY A 300 7.27 3.79 -18.32
C GLY A 300 7.04 5.30 -18.23
N ARG A 301 5.98 5.74 -17.56
CA ARG A 301 5.69 7.17 -17.35
C ARG A 301 6.76 7.85 -16.50
N VAL A 302 7.22 7.21 -15.42
CA VAL A 302 8.33 7.73 -14.61
C VAL A 302 9.60 7.84 -15.44
N TYR A 303 9.94 6.83 -16.25
CA TYR A 303 11.10 6.90 -17.15
C TYR A 303 11.01 8.10 -18.11
N LEU A 304 9.86 8.25 -18.78
CA LEU A 304 9.63 9.37 -19.71
C LEU A 304 9.73 10.73 -19.00
N PHE A 305 9.12 10.86 -17.82
CA PHE A 305 9.19 12.09 -17.04
C PHE A 305 10.62 12.45 -16.65
N LEU A 306 11.39 11.49 -16.12
CA LEU A 306 12.79 11.71 -15.74
C LEU A 306 13.64 12.17 -16.95
N CYS A 307 13.42 11.58 -18.12
CA CYS A 307 14.08 12.02 -19.35
C CYS A 307 13.65 13.43 -19.76
N GLU A 308 12.35 13.75 -19.64
CA GLU A 308 11.78 15.05 -20.00
C GLU A 308 12.34 16.20 -19.16
N ILE A 309 12.59 15.97 -17.87
CA ILE A 309 13.20 16.96 -16.96
C ILE A 309 14.73 17.03 -17.08
N GLY A 310 15.34 16.25 -17.97
CA GLY A 310 16.77 16.35 -18.33
C GLY A 310 17.69 15.31 -17.70
N ILE A 311 17.16 14.31 -16.99
CA ILE A 311 17.98 13.18 -16.50
C ILE A 311 18.41 12.33 -17.69
N GLN A 312 19.71 11.97 -17.72
CA GLN A 312 20.26 11.22 -18.83
C GLN A 312 19.77 9.76 -18.78
N PRO A 313 19.20 9.21 -19.87
CA PRO A 313 18.65 7.85 -19.90
C PRO A 313 19.62 6.78 -19.38
N ASP A 314 20.91 6.91 -19.69
CA ASP A 314 21.91 5.93 -19.28
C ASP A 314 22.16 5.88 -17.77
N THR A 315 21.79 6.95 -17.07
CA THR A 315 21.92 7.07 -15.61
C THR A 315 20.66 6.69 -14.86
N ILE A 316 19.61 6.21 -15.54
CA ILE A 316 18.35 5.78 -14.93
C ILE A 316 18.31 4.26 -14.87
N ARG A 317 17.91 3.70 -13.72
CA ARG A 317 17.49 2.31 -13.59
C ARG A 317 16.29 2.20 -12.67
N PHE A 318 15.57 1.09 -12.75
CA PHE A 318 14.51 0.73 -11.81
C PHE A 318 14.96 -0.47 -11.00
N ARG A 319 15.13 -0.31 -9.69
CA ARG A 319 15.56 -1.37 -8.78
C ARG A 319 14.37 -1.94 -8.02
N MET A 320 14.17 -3.24 -8.08
CA MET A 320 13.12 -3.90 -7.29
C MET A 320 13.57 -4.03 -5.84
N HIS A 321 12.67 -3.80 -4.87
CA HIS A 321 12.97 -4.09 -3.46
C HIS A 321 13.24 -5.58 -3.24
N ARG A 322 14.22 -5.89 -2.39
CA ARG A 322 14.48 -7.27 -1.93
C ARG A 322 13.41 -7.71 -0.92
N LYS A 323 13.32 -9.02 -0.63
CA LYS A 323 12.29 -9.56 0.29
C LYS A 323 12.38 -8.98 1.72
N ASN A 324 13.58 -8.66 2.18
CA ASN A 324 13.84 -8.05 3.50
C ASN A 324 13.60 -6.53 3.52
N GLU A 325 13.62 -5.86 2.37
CA GLU A 325 13.35 -4.42 2.22
C GLU A 325 11.85 -4.14 1.99
N MET A 326 11.16 -5.07 1.34
CA MET A 326 9.77 -4.91 0.96
C MET A 326 8.89 -4.68 2.20
N ALA A 327 8.10 -3.60 2.18
CA ALA A 327 7.08 -3.40 3.18
C ALA A 327 6.16 -4.63 3.21
N HIS A 328 5.91 -5.19 4.39
CA HIS A 328 5.08 -6.38 4.63
C HIS A 328 3.69 -6.44 3.95
N TYR A 329 3.21 -5.34 3.37
CA TYR A 329 1.94 -5.24 2.64
C TYR A 329 2.09 -5.04 1.13
N ALA A 330 3.27 -4.69 0.62
CA ALA A 330 3.49 -4.46 -0.79
C ALA A 330 3.58 -5.80 -1.54
N ARG A 331 2.96 -5.88 -2.73
CA ARG A 331 3.16 -7.01 -3.65
C ARG A 331 4.54 -6.92 -4.29
N GLU A 332 4.88 -5.72 -4.72
CA GLU A 332 6.04 -5.41 -5.55
C GLU A 332 6.33 -3.91 -5.38
N CYS A 333 7.61 -3.54 -5.34
CA CYS A 333 8.04 -2.14 -5.27
C CYS A 333 9.28 -1.95 -6.15
N TRP A 334 9.25 -0.90 -6.97
CA TRP A 334 10.35 -0.50 -7.84
C TRP A 334 10.79 0.93 -7.52
N ASP A 335 12.06 1.12 -7.27
CA ASP A 335 12.68 2.42 -7.10
C ASP A 335 13.29 2.87 -8.42
N ALA A 336 12.84 4.00 -8.96
CA ALA A 336 13.60 4.70 -9.99
C ALA A 336 14.81 5.35 -9.35
N GLU A 337 15.99 4.83 -9.69
CA GLU A 337 17.27 5.31 -9.20
C GLU A 337 18.01 6.08 -10.29
N ILE A 338 18.64 7.18 -9.89
CA ILE A 338 19.52 7.99 -10.73
C ILE A 338 20.97 7.82 -10.28
N TYR A 339 21.86 7.58 -11.24
CA TYR A 339 23.30 7.51 -10.98
C TYR A 339 23.92 8.90 -11.00
N THR A 340 24.57 9.24 -9.90
CA THR A 340 25.45 10.41 -9.80
C THR A 340 26.89 9.96 -9.65
N LYS A 341 27.82 10.67 -10.29
CA LYS A 341 29.25 10.34 -10.20
C LYS A 341 29.81 10.43 -8.77
N THR A 342 29.15 11.20 -7.91
CA THR A 342 29.64 11.56 -6.57
C THR A 342 28.97 10.80 -5.43
N LEU A 343 27.71 10.37 -5.61
CA LEU A 343 26.96 9.66 -4.58
C LEU A 343 26.54 8.24 -5.02
N GLY A 344 26.85 7.85 -6.26
CA GLY A 344 26.39 6.59 -6.81
C GLY A 344 24.91 6.62 -7.16
N TRP A 345 24.25 5.47 -7.06
CA TRP A 345 22.82 5.30 -7.31
C TRP A 345 22.00 5.86 -6.14
N LEU A 346 21.05 6.73 -6.45
CA LEU A 346 20.14 7.35 -5.49
C LEU A 346 18.70 7.12 -5.93
N GLU A 347 17.84 6.67 -5.01
CA GLU A 347 16.39 6.64 -5.22
C GLU A 347 15.87 8.08 -5.42
N CYS A 348 15.01 8.27 -6.42
CA CYS A 348 14.29 9.53 -6.64
C CYS A 348 12.77 9.35 -6.78
N VAL A 349 12.28 8.15 -7.12
CA VAL A 349 10.84 7.84 -7.19
C VAL A 349 10.61 6.40 -6.74
N GLY A 350 9.80 6.18 -5.70
CA GLY A 350 9.28 4.86 -5.34
C GLY A 350 7.97 4.54 -6.06
N ILE A 351 7.85 3.33 -6.62
CA ILE A 351 6.65 2.84 -7.32
C ILE A 351 6.21 1.54 -6.65
N ALA A 352 5.23 1.64 -5.74
CA ALA A 352 4.80 0.53 -4.89
C ALA A 352 3.39 0.03 -5.22
N ASP A 353 3.22 -1.28 -5.43
CA ASP A 353 1.91 -1.95 -5.38
C ASP A 353 1.60 -2.31 -3.91
N ARG A 354 0.87 -1.42 -3.23
CA ARG A 354 0.48 -1.57 -1.80
C ARG A 354 -0.78 -2.44 -1.60
N GLN A 355 -1.29 -3.05 -2.67
CA GLN A 355 -2.54 -3.80 -2.68
C GLN A 355 -3.69 -3.01 -2.05
N SER A 356 -4.27 -3.52 -0.96
CA SER A 356 -5.40 -2.90 -0.27
C SER A 356 -5.08 -2.40 1.14
N TRP A 357 -3.82 -2.51 1.58
CA TRP A 357 -3.45 -2.40 2.99
C TRP A 357 -3.95 -1.13 3.67
N ASP A 358 -3.67 0.03 3.06
CA ASP A 358 -3.99 1.33 3.63
C ASP A 358 -5.50 1.51 3.83
N LEU A 359 -6.29 1.22 2.78
CA LEU A 359 -7.75 1.28 2.86
C LEU A 359 -8.30 0.25 3.86
N SER A 360 -7.77 -0.99 3.87
CA SER A 360 -8.20 -2.01 4.83
C SER A 360 -7.95 -1.59 6.28
N ARG A 361 -6.80 -0.99 6.57
CA ARG A 361 -6.41 -0.56 7.92
C ARG A 361 -7.26 0.61 8.38
N HIS A 362 -7.38 1.67 7.58
CA HIS A 362 -8.26 2.80 7.90
C HIS A 362 -9.70 2.36 8.09
N ALA A 363 -10.18 1.45 7.25
CA ALA A 363 -11.52 0.92 7.35
C ALA A 363 -11.71 0.15 8.67
N LYS A 364 -10.77 -0.74 9.06
CA LYS A 364 -10.82 -1.45 10.36
C LYS A 364 -10.83 -0.50 11.56
N TYR A 365 -10.06 0.58 11.52
CA TYR A 365 -9.96 1.56 12.61
C TYR A 365 -11.19 2.48 12.71
N THR A 366 -11.89 2.71 11.60
CA THR A 366 -13.07 3.60 11.55
C THR A 366 -14.39 2.86 11.65
N THR A 367 -14.39 1.54 11.46
CA THR A 367 -15.57 0.68 11.53
C THR A 367 -16.06 0.49 12.96
N LYS A 368 -17.37 0.57 13.19
CA LYS A 368 -17.96 0.18 14.48
C LYS A 368 -17.81 -1.32 14.69
N LYS A 369 -17.41 -1.75 15.90
CA LYS A 369 -17.26 -3.18 16.24
C LYS A 369 -18.49 -3.99 15.81
N GLY A 370 -18.27 -4.97 14.93
CA GLY A 370 -19.30 -5.93 14.49
C GLY A 370 -20.05 -5.62 13.20
N ASP A 371 -19.70 -4.54 12.49
CA ASP A 371 -20.35 -4.18 11.22
C ASP A 371 -19.35 -3.67 10.17
N ALA A 372 -18.67 -4.59 9.47
CA ALA A 372 -17.68 -4.28 8.43
C ALA A 372 -18.24 -3.46 7.25
N GLU A 373 -19.54 -3.54 7.00
CA GLU A 373 -20.23 -2.79 5.93
C GLU A 373 -20.52 -1.34 6.33
N SER A 374 -20.38 -0.99 7.61
CA SER A 374 -20.53 0.39 8.08
C SER A 374 -19.35 1.30 7.75
N SER A 375 -18.24 0.75 7.23
CA SER A 375 -17.09 1.55 6.85
C SER A 375 -17.42 2.45 5.65
N PRO A 376 -17.05 3.74 5.68
CA PRO A 376 -17.18 4.60 4.49
C PRO A 376 -16.28 4.14 3.32
N LEU A 377 -15.34 3.22 3.56
CA LEU A 377 -14.38 2.70 2.58
C LEU A 377 -14.82 1.38 1.92
N TYR A 378 -16.06 0.93 2.15
CA TYR A 378 -16.61 -0.27 1.53
C TYR A 378 -16.89 -0.01 0.04
N LEU A 379 -16.43 -0.92 -0.84
CA LEU A 379 -16.48 -0.72 -2.29
C LEU A 379 -17.56 -1.57 -2.98
N SER A 380 -18.00 -1.06 -4.12
CA SER A 380 -18.88 -1.75 -5.06
C SER A 380 -18.35 -1.53 -6.48
N ALA A 381 -17.98 -2.60 -7.18
CA ALA A 381 -17.58 -2.56 -8.59
C ALA A 381 -18.65 -3.25 -9.45
N PRO A 382 -18.91 -2.79 -10.68
CA PRO A 382 -19.79 -3.50 -11.61
C PRO A 382 -19.19 -4.87 -11.98
N LEU A 383 -20.04 -5.86 -12.22
CA LEU A 383 -19.65 -7.15 -12.79
C LEU A 383 -19.81 -7.08 -14.32
N ASP A 384 -18.83 -7.59 -15.06
CA ASP A 384 -18.88 -7.66 -16.53
C ASP A 384 -20.07 -8.50 -17.02
N THR A 385 -20.46 -9.51 -16.25
CA THR A 385 -21.66 -10.32 -16.48
C THR A 385 -22.52 -10.35 -15.23
N PRO A 386 -23.81 -9.98 -15.30
CA PRO A 386 -24.73 -10.10 -14.18
C PRO A 386 -24.83 -11.55 -13.69
N ILE A 387 -24.68 -11.76 -12.38
CA ILE A 387 -24.82 -13.08 -11.78
C ILE A 387 -26.28 -13.24 -11.35
N HIS A 388 -26.97 -14.19 -11.96
CA HIS A 388 -28.28 -14.64 -11.49
C HIS A 388 -28.06 -15.58 -10.31
N GLN A 389 -28.46 -15.18 -9.12
CA GLN A 389 -28.34 -16.00 -7.93
C GLN A 389 -29.70 -16.14 -7.25
N THR A 390 -30.15 -17.38 -7.11
CA THR A 390 -31.26 -17.74 -6.25
C THR A 390 -30.75 -17.82 -4.81
N LYS A 391 -31.34 -17.05 -3.88
CA LYS A 391 -30.99 -17.10 -2.44
C LYS A 391 -32.21 -17.42 -1.58
N VAL A 392 -31.95 -18.04 -0.44
CA VAL A 392 -32.94 -18.21 0.63
C VAL A 392 -32.78 -17.07 1.63
N GLU A 393 -33.78 -16.21 1.73
CA GLU A 393 -33.78 -15.07 2.64
C GLU A 393 -34.79 -15.27 3.77
N GLY A 394 -34.29 -15.22 5.01
CA GLY A 394 -35.12 -15.32 6.21
C GLY A 394 -36.07 -14.12 6.38
N GLU A 395 -37.33 -14.38 6.71
CA GLU A 395 -38.32 -13.37 7.04
C GLU A 395 -38.05 -12.83 8.45
N LYS A 396 -37.46 -11.62 8.51
CA LYS A 396 -36.97 -11.01 9.76
C LYS A 396 -38.01 -11.01 10.88
N SER A 397 -39.29 -10.77 10.58
CA SER A 397 -40.31 -10.66 11.61
C SER A 397 -40.73 -12.03 12.19
N ALA A 398 -40.85 -13.08 11.37
CA ALA A 398 -41.15 -14.44 11.82
C ALA A 398 -39.97 -15.07 12.56
N ILE A 399 -38.77 -15.01 11.98
CA ILE A 399 -37.57 -15.59 12.61
C ILE A 399 -37.25 -14.85 13.92
N GLY A 400 -37.32 -13.51 13.92
CA GLY A 400 -37.05 -12.71 15.11
C GLY A 400 -38.03 -12.97 16.27
N LYS A 401 -39.31 -13.21 15.97
CA LYS A 401 -40.33 -13.55 16.98
C LYS A 401 -40.07 -14.91 17.64
N ILE A 402 -39.65 -15.90 16.86
CA ILE A 402 -39.55 -17.30 17.29
C ILE A 402 -38.18 -17.58 17.94
N PHE A 403 -37.09 -17.19 17.28
CA PHE A 403 -35.74 -17.58 17.67
C PHE A 403 -34.98 -16.52 18.48
N ARG A 404 -35.48 -15.28 18.53
CA ARG A 404 -34.96 -14.16 19.35
C ARG A 404 -33.44 -13.99 19.26
N LYS A 405 -32.68 -14.54 20.20
CA LYS A 405 -31.21 -14.40 20.29
C LYS A 405 -30.49 -15.14 19.15
N ASP A 406 -31.08 -16.23 18.66
CA ASP A 406 -30.50 -17.07 17.61
C ASP A 406 -30.91 -16.58 16.21
N ALA A 407 -31.78 -15.56 16.12
CA ALA A 407 -32.34 -15.09 14.87
C ALA A 407 -31.27 -14.59 13.88
N LYS A 408 -30.21 -13.94 14.38
CA LYS A 408 -29.10 -13.47 13.53
C LYS A 408 -28.36 -14.64 12.91
N GLU A 409 -28.00 -15.63 13.72
CA GLU A 409 -27.26 -16.82 13.28
C GLU A 409 -28.07 -17.64 12.25
N ILE A 410 -29.37 -17.80 12.48
CA ILE A 410 -30.27 -18.50 11.55
C ILE A 410 -30.38 -17.75 10.22
N MET A 411 -30.49 -16.41 10.24
CA MET A 411 -30.55 -15.61 9.01
C MET A 411 -29.23 -15.69 8.22
N ASP A 412 -28.10 -15.65 8.90
CA ASP A 412 -26.78 -15.79 8.29
C ASP A 412 -26.60 -17.20 7.68
N ALA A 413 -27.09 -18.24 8.36
CA ALA A 413 -27.06 -19.63 7.88
C ALA A 413 -27.95 -19.84 6.63
N LEU A 414 -29.15 -19.26 6.59
CA LEU A 414 -30.02 -19.31 5.41
C LEU A 414 -29.38 -18.61 4.19
N ALA A 415 -28.72 -17.47 4.42
CA ALA A 415 -28.08 -16.67 3.37
C ALA A 415 -26.82 -17.34 2.77
N THR A 416 -26.28 -18.37 3.43
CA THR A 416 -25.04 -19.08 3.08
C THR A 416 -25.28 -20.47 2.49
N ILE A 417 -26.54 -20.88 2.29
CA ILE A 417 -26.88 -22.15 1.64
C ILE A 417 -26.29 -22.18 0.21
N PRO A 418 -25.55 -23.25 -0.17
CA PRO A 418 -24.97 -23.41 -1.51
C PRO A 418 -26.02 -23.37 -2.63
N ALA A 419 -25.66 -22.82 -3.80
CA ALA A 419 -26.59 -22.56 -4.90
C ALA A 419 -27.28 -23.83 -5.45
N ASP A 420 -26.56 -24.96 -5.48
CA ASP A 420 -27.09 -26.27 -5.85
C ASP A 420 -28.18 -26.75 -4.89
N GLN A 421 -28.00 -26.49 -3.58
CA GLN A 421 -28.99 -26.82 -2.55
C GLN A 421 -30.20 -25.89 -2.61
N VAL A 422 -30.00 -24.61 -2.94
CA VAL A 422 -31.12 -23.67 -3.15
C VAL A 422 -31.99 -24.10 -4.32
N GLU A 423 -31.39 -24.56 -5.42
CA GLU A 423 -32.17 -25.02 -6.58
C GLU A 423 -32.91 -26.34 -6.28
N ALA A 424 -32.28 -27.27 -5.58
CA ALA A 424 -32.93 -28.49 -5.10
C ALA A 424 -34.11 -28.17 -4.15
N LEU A 425 -33.94 -27.19 -3.26
CA LEU A 425 -35.00 -26.70 -2.39
C LEU A 425 -36.13 -26.03 -3.18
N ARG A 426 -35.81 -25.24 -4.21
CA ARG A 426 -36.80 -24.60 -5.10
C ARG A 426 -37.71 -25.64 -5.75
N VAL A 427 -37.14 -26.73 -6.26
CA VAL A 427 -37.91 -27.83 -6.85
C VAL A 427 -38.82 -28.50 -5.81
N LYS A 428 -38.31 -28.78 -4.62
CA LYS A 428 -39.10 -29.37 -3.52
C LYS A 428 -40.25 -28.45 -3.07
N VAL A 429 -39.98 -27.15 -2.93
CA VAL A 429 -40.98 -26.14 -2.58
C VAL A 429 -42.05 -26.04 -3.66
N ALA A 430 -41.68 -26.05 -4.95
CA ALA A 430 -42.63 -26.05 -6.05
C ALA A 430 -43.50 -27.33 -6.09
N GLU A 431 -42.95 -28.49 -5.72
CA GLU A 431 -43.75 -29.71 -5.54
C GLU A 431 -44.72 -29.59 -4.36
N ALA A 432 -44.26 -29.04 -3.23
CA ALA A 432 -45.08 -28.82 -2.05
C ALA A 432 -46.23 -27.83 -2.31
N GLU A 433 -45.98 -26.77 -3.09
CA GLU A 433 -47.00 -25.78 -3.44
C GLU A 433 -48.15 -26.36 -4.28
N LYS A 434 -47.91 -27.44 -5.06
CA LYS A 434 -48.97 -28.15 -5.80
C LYS A 434 -50.00 -28.80 -4.87
N LEU A 435 -49.66 -29.07 -3.62
CA LEU A 435 -50.58 -29.61 -2.62
C LEU A 435 -51.69 -28.60 -2.24
N PHE A 436 -51.49 -27.30 -2.52
CA PHE A 436 -52.54 -26.27 -2.32
C PHE A 436 -53.54 -26.18 -3.48
N GLY A 437 -53.36 -26.94 -4.57
CA GLY A 437 -54.19 -26.86 -5.77
C GLY A 437 -53.63 -25.96 -6.87
N ALA A 438 -54.49 -25.45 -7.75
CA ALA A 438 -54.08 -24.75 -8.98
C ALA A 438 -53.46 -23.36 -8.76
N GLU A 439 -53.70 -22.72 -7.62
CA GLU A 439 -53.18 -21.38 -7.31
C GLU A 439 -52.58 -21.31 -5.90
N LYS A 440 -51.41 -20.67 -5.81
CA LYS A 440 -50.71 -20.42 -4.54
C LYS A 440 -51.54 -19.48 -3.65
N PRO A 441 -51.81 -19.84 -2.38
CA PRO A 441 -52.52 -18.98 -1.45
C PRO A 441 -51.80 -17.64 -1.23
N ALA A 442 -52.56 -16.55 -1.10
CA ALA A 442 -52.00 -15.25 -0.72
C ALA A 442 -51.21 -15.35 0.60
N LYS A 443 -50.10 -14.61 0.75
CA LYS A 443 -49.17 -14.71 1.90
C LYS A 443 -49.85 -14.68 3.28
N LYS A 444 -50.91 -13.88 3.44
CA LYS A 444 -51.72 -13.77 4.67
C LYS A 444 -52.56 -15.02 5.01
N ASN A 445 -52.75 -15.92 4.05
CA ASN A 445 -53.60 -17.10 4.15
C ASN A 445 -52.79 -18.42 4.11
N ILE A 446 -51.46 -18.36 3.99
CA ILE A 446 -50.59 -19.54 3.87
C ILE A 446 -50.69 -20.43 5.12
N ALA A 447 -50.56 -19.88 6.33
CA ALA A 447 -50.78 -20.63 7.57
C ALA A 447 -52.11 -21.39 7.61
N LYS A 448 -53.18 -20.74 7.14
CA LYS A 448 -54.53 -21.33 7.11
C LYS A 448 -54.66 -22.43 6.06
N ALA A 449 -54.00 -22.26 4.91
CA ALA A 449 -53.95 -23.27 3.86
C ALA A 449 -53.15 -24.50 4.27
N ILE A 450 -52.00 -24.33 4.94
CA ILE A 450 -51.22 -25.44 5.50
C ILE A 450 -52.04 -26.20 6.55
N ALA A 451 -52.79 -25.50 7.39
CA ALA A 451 -53.65 -26.12 8.40
C ALA A 451 -54.86 -26.88 7.83
N ALA A 452 -55.24 -26.61 6.57
CA ALA A 452 -56.36 -27.25 5.89
C ALA A 452 -55.96 -28.48 5.06
N LEU A 453 -54.66 -28.78 4.93
CA LEU A 453 -54.17 -30.00 4.28
C LEU A 453 -54.53 -31.25 5.08
N SER A 454 -54.63 -32.39 4.39
CA SER A 454 -54.77 -33.69 5.05
C SER A 454 -53.55 -33.98 5.93
N ALA A 455 -53.67 -34.87 6.92
CA ALA A 455 -52.54 -35.21 7.80
C ALA A 455 -51.34 -35.77 7.02
N GLU A 456 -51.61 -36.51 5.93
CA GLU A 456 -50.60 -37.09 5.04
C GLU A 456 -49.95 -36.00 4.17
N ASP A 457 -50.74 -35.12 3.57
CA ASP A 457 -50.24 -34.02 2.73
C ASP A 457 -49.49 -32.97 3.56
N LYS A 458 -49.91 -32.73 4.79
CA LYS A 458 -49.23 -31.82 5.71
C LYS A 458 -47.85 -32.34 6.08
N LYS A 459 -47.73 -33.63 6.39
CA LYS A 459 -46.43 -34.26 6.67
C LYS A 459 -45.51 -34.19 5.45
N LYS A 460 -46.05 -34.49 4.26
CA LYS A 460 -45.31 -34.36 2.99
C LYS A 460 -44.88 -32.90 2.73
N PHE A 461 -45.73 -31.93 3.01
CA PHE A 461 -45.43 -30.50 2.87
C PHE A 461 -44.29 -30.05 3.79
N GLU A 462 -44.33 -30.46 5.06
CA GLU A 462 -43.28 -30.17 6.04
C GLU A 462 -41.94 -30.83 5.68
N GLU A 463 -41.95 -32.08 5.21
CA GLU A 463 -40.73 -32.78 4.74
C GLU A 463 -40.07 -32.10 3.52
N LEU A 464 -40.87 -31.48 2.64
CA LEU A 464 -40.38 -30.82 1.44
C LEU A 464 -39.92 -29.37 1.68
N THR A 465 -40.47 -28.68 2.68
CA THR A 465 -40.29 -27.23 2.85
C THR A 465 -39.52 -26.81 4.09
N ASN A 466 -39.38 -27.68 5.10
CA ASN A 466 -38.63 -27.33 6.30
C ASN A 466 -37.12 -27.38 6.04
N ILE A 467 -36.41 -26.34 6.50
CA ILE A 467 -34.95 -26.25 6.39
C ILE A 467 -34.37 -26.37 7.79
N THR A 468 -33.47 -27.32 8.01
CA THR A 468 -32.72 -27.42 9.26
C THR A 468 -31.40 -26.68 9.13
N VAL A 469 -31.19 -25.66 9.97
CA VAL A 469 -29.96 -24.87 10.04
C VAL A 469 -29.43 -24.84 11.47
N CYS A 470 -28.16 -24.48 11.64
CA CYS A 470 -27.51 -24.38 12.96
C CYS A 470 -27.65 -25.67 13.82
N GLY A 471 -27.56 -26.84 13.19
CA GLY A 471 -27.57 -28.15 13.84
C GLY A 471 -28.95 -28.72 14.18
N ASP A 472 -29.83 -27.93 14.82
CA ASP A 472 -31.13 -28.41 15.33
C ASP A 472 -32.31 -27.46 15.07
N LYS A 473 -32.10 -26.30 14.44
CA LYS A 473 -33.13 -25.27 14.25
C LYS A 473 -33.89 -25.50 12.96
N THR A 474 -35.18 -25.79 13.07
CA THR A 474 -36.07 -25.95 11.91
C THR A 474 -36.73 -24.63 11.53
N VAL A 475 -36.42 -24.14 10.34
CA VAL A 475 -37.05 -22.97 9.70
C VAL A 475 -38.17 -23.48 8.80
N THR A 476 -39.40 -23.03 9.06
CA THR A 476 -40.58 -23.46 8.29
C THR A 476 -40.81 -22.57 7.07
N TYR A 477 -41.64 -23.04 6.13
CA TYR A 477 -41.98 -22.35 4.88
C TYR A 477 -42.35 -20.86 5.03
N GLU A 478 -43.01 -20.45 6.12
CA GLU A 478 -43.42 -19.06 6.33
C GLU A 478 -42.27 -18.14 6.77
N MET A 479 -41.15 -18.73 7.18
CA MET A 479 -40.02 -18.03 7.76
C MET A 479 -38.92 -17.70 6.75
N TYR A 480 -39.05 -18.10 5.48
CA TYR A 480 -38.09 -17.78 4.43
C TYR A 480 -38.77 -17.49 3.10
N ASN A 481 -38.03 -16.86 2.20
CA ASN A 481 -38.43 -16.66 0.80
C ASN A 481 -37.27 -17.10 -0.09
N ILE A 482 -37.59 -17.68 -1.25
CA ILE A 482 -36.61 -17.99 -2.29
C ILE A 482 -36.72 -16.88 -3.33
N ASN A 483 -35.69 -16.05 -3.42
CA ASN A 483 -35.67 -14.89 -4.30
C ASN A 483 -34.61 -15.07 -5.38
N ASP A 484 -34.99 -14.80 -6.63
CA ASP A 484 -34.04 -14.66 -7.74
C ASP A 484 -33.47 -13.24 -7.70
N THR A 485 -32.19 -13.10 -7.39
CA THR A 485 -31.51 -11.81 -7.32
C THR A 485 -30.51 -11.71 -8.47
N VAL A 486 -30.58 -10.61 -9.21
CA VAL A 486 -29.56 -10.27 -10.20
C VAL A 486 -28.51 -9.41 -9.51
N VAL A 487 -27.32 -9.96 -9.34
CA VAL A 487 -26.17 -9.24 -8.79
C VAL A 487 -25.43 -8.61 -9.97
N THR A 488 -25.56 -7.30 -10.12
CA THR A 488 -24.87 -6.51 -11.16
C THR A 488 -23.58 -5.87 -10.65
N THR A 489 -23.34 -5.92 -9.34
CA THR A 489 -22.17 -5.31 -8.70
C THR A 489 -21.56 -6.25 -7.68
N ARG A 490 -20.24 -6.43 -7.72
CA ARG A 490 -19.47 -7.04 -6.65
C ARG A 490 -19.21 -6.01 -5.57
N LYS A 491 -19.77 -6.24 -4.40
CA LYS A 491 -19.33 -5.53 -3.21
C LYS A 491 -18.12 -6.23 -2.60
N PHE A 492 -17.08 -5.49 -2.27
CA PHE A 492 -15.93 -6.05 -1.61
C PHE A 492 -15.34 -5.05 -0.63
N PHE A 493 -14.85 -5.58 0.48
CA PHE A 493 -13.88 -4.85 1.27
C PHE A 493 -12.56 -4.89 0.51
N PRO A 494 -11.78 -3.81 0.47
CA PRO A 494 -10.39 -3.89 0.05
C PRO A 494 -9.72 -4.88 1.01
N ASN A 495 -9.54 -6.12 0.59
CA ASN A 495 -8.85 -7.16 1.33
C ASN A 495 -7.73 -7.63 0.41
N ALA A 496 -6.54 -7.81 0.98
CA ALA A 496 -5.41 -8.34 0.25
C ALA A 496 -5.85 -9.66 -0.41
N LEU A 497 -5.64 -9.78 -1.71
CA LEU A 497 -5.69 -11.10 -2.34
C LEU A 497 -4.61 -11.92 -1.64
N SER A 498 -5.01 -13.00 -0.96
CA SER A 498 -4.05 -13.95 -0.39
C SER A 498 -3.06 -14.31 -1.49
N SER A 499 -1.77 -14.19 -1.19
CA SER A 499 -0.65 -14.45 -2.09
C SER A 499 -0.52 -15.95 -2.42
N HIS A 500 -1.60 -16.62 -2.80
CA HIS A 500 -1.64 -17.99 -3.33
C HIS A 500 -2.93 -18.16 -4.14
N ARG A 501 -2.94 -17.65 -5.38
CA ARG A 501 -3.47 -18.49 -6.46
C ARG A 501 -2.25 -19.15 -7.07
N SER A 502 -1.91 -20.33 -6.57
CA SER A 502 -1.19 -21.30 -7.36
C SER A 502 -1.96 -21.43 -8.67
N VAL A 503 -1.43 -20.85 -9.75
CA VAL A 503 -1.77 -21.30 -11.08
C VAL A 503 -1.35 -22.76 -11.08
N SER A 504 -2.34 -23.64 -10.98
CA SER A 504 -2.14 -25.06 -11.22
C SER A 504 -1.50 -25.16 -12.59
N ALA A 505 -0.22 -25.53 -12.61
CA ALA A 505 0.43 -26.03 -13.80
C ALA A 505 -0.23 -27.37 -14.12
N GLU A 506 -1.35 -27.36 -14.84
CA GLU A 506 -1.87 -28.53 -15.54
C GLU A 506 -2.45 -28.10 -16.90
N SER A 507 -1.94 -28.81 -17.93
CA SER A 507 -2.11 -28.74 -19.40
C SER A 507 -1.57 -27.52 -20.14
#